data_AF-A0A5E4Q835-F1
#
_entry.id   AF-A0A5E4Q835-F1
#
_cell.length_a   1.000
_cell.length_b   1.000
_cell.length_c   1.000
_cell.angle_alpha   90.00
_cell.angle_beta   90.00
_cell.angle_gamma   90.00
#
_symmetry.space_group_name_H-M   'P 1'
#
loop_
_entity.id
_entity.type
_entity.pdbx_description
1 polymer ?
#
loop_
_entity_poly.entity_id
_entity_poly.type
_entity_poly.pdbx_seq_one_letter_code
_entity_poly.pdbx_strand_id
1 'polypeptide(L)'
;MVEVLSRLSKRRTKLKHNVIFLFNGAEENPLQGSHGFLSHPWAKGVTNVINLDAGGMNGKPILFQVTDPRLLSAYSKLRRPNAQSIGQFLYSTGIVPSDTDFRIWKQFGGIQGEFSILLQSV
;
A
#
# COMPACT_ATOMS: atom_id res chain seq x y z
N MET A 1 11.12 -0.30 1.26
CA MET A 1 10.86 1.03 1.86
C MET A 1 12.12 1.83 2.19
N VAL A 2 13.10 1.26 2.90
CA VAL A 2 14.32 1.99 3.35
C VAL A 2 15.11 2.61 2.19
N GLU A 3 15.29 1.90 1.07
CA GLU A 3 15.97 2.47 -0.10
C GLU A 3 15.23 3.70 -0.67
N VAL A 4 13.89 3.64 -0.75
CA VAL A 4 13.07 4.77 -1.22
C VAL A 4 13.22 5.95 -0.25
N LEU A 5 13.20 5.71 1.06
CA LEU A 5 13.45 6.73 2.08
C LEU A 5 14.84 7.38 1.91
N SER A 6 15.89 6.58 1.75
CA SER A 6 17.27 7.04 1.51
C SER A 6 17.39 7.90 0.26
N ARG A 7 16.68 7.54 -0.82
CA ARG A 7 16.65 8.32 -2.07
C ARG A 7 15.88 9.62 -1.91
N LEU A 8 14.73 9.60 -1.24
CA LEU A 8 13.91 10.80 -1.02
C LEU A 8 14.59 11.79 -0.07
N SER A 9 15.28 11.33 0.97
CA SER A 9 15.97 12.19 1.95
C SER A 9 17.16 12.95 1.37
N LYS A 10 17.76 12.44 0.29
CA LYS A 10 18.90 13.06 -0.41
C LYS A 10 18.47 13.98 -1.55
N ARG A 11 17.17 14.18 -1.79
CA ARG A 11 16.69 15.07 -2.86
C ARG A 11 16.96 16.53 -2.50
N ARG A 12 17.39 17.30 -3.49
CA ARG A 12 17.56 18.76 -3.36
C ARG A 12 16.24 19.53 -3.48
N THR A 13 15.24 18.95 -4.15
CA THR A 13 13.93 19.57 -4.37
C THR A 13 12.91 19.07 -3.37
N LYS A 14 12.14 20.00 -2.80
CA LYS A 14 11.03 19.68 -1.90
C LYS A 14 9.93 18.93 -2.65
N LEU A 15 9.29 18.00 -1.95
CA LEU A 15 8.10 17.32 -2.43
C LEU A 15 6.89 18.25 -2.30
N LYS A 16 5.93 18.12 -3.22
CA LYS A 16 4.66 18.87 -3.17
C LYS A 16 3.78 18.41 -2.00
N HIS A 17 3.93 17.15 -1.58
CA HIS A 17 3.16 16.52 -0.51
C HIS A 17 4.11 15.85 0.48
N ASN A 18 3.69 15.76 1.73
CA ASN A 18 4.41 14.99 2.75
C ASN A 18 4.34 13.50 2.43
N VAL A 19 5.42 12.78 2.73
CA VAL A 19 5.48 11.31 2.61
C VAL A 19 5.76 10.75 3.99
N ILE A 20 4.85 9.90 4.46
CA ILE A 20 4.99 9.18 5.73
C ILE A 20 5.45 7.76 5.39
N PHE A 21 6.60 7.36 5.93
CA PHE A 21 7.02 5.96 5.91
C PHE A 21 6.52 5.30 7.19
N LEU A 22 5.46 4.51 7.06
CA LEU A 22 4.87 3.77 8.17
C LEU A 22 5.47 2.36 8.18
N PHE A 23 6.39 2.11 9.12
CA PHE A 23 6.89 0.76 9.41
C PHE A 23 6.06 0.19 10.56
N ASN A 24 4.82 -0.19 10.25
CA ASN A 24 3.95 -0.85 11.21
C ASN A 24 4.29 -2.35 11.32
N GLY A 25 3.88 -2.96 12.43
CA GLY A 25 4.02 -4.39 12.68
C GLY A 25 2.72 -4.97 13.20
N ALA A 26 2.79 -6.23 13.63
CA ALA A 26 1.62 -6.98 14.11
C ALA A 26 0.50 -7.07 13.06
N GLU A 27 0.86 -7.28 11.79
CA GLU A 27 -0.12 -7.62 10.75
C GLU A 27 -0.79 -8.97 11.07
N GLU A 28 0.04 -9.98 11.34
CA GLU A 28 -0.35 -11.35 11.76
C GLU A 28 -1.14 -11.39 13.09
N ASN A 29 -1.17 -10.29 13.84
CA ASN A 29 -1.97 -10.14 15.05
C ASN A 29 -2.95 -8.98 14.86
N PRO A 30 -4.19 -9.33 14.52
CA PRO A 30 -5.05 -8.71 13.50
C PRO A 30 -4.79 -7.21 13.22
N LEU A 31 -3.78 -6.92 12.40
CA LEU A 31 -3.54 -5.59 11.80
C LEU A 31 -3.41 -4.44 12.81
N GLN A 32 -2.92 -4.72 14.03
CA GLN A 32 -2.94 -3.75 15.13
C GLN A 32 -2.10 -2.51 14.85
N GLY A 33 -1.01 -2.62 14.10
CA GLY A 33 -0.12 -1.51 13.81
C GLY A 33 -0.77 -0.44 12.93
N SER A 34 -1.41 -0.83 11.83
CA SER A 34 -2.13 0.11 10.95
C SER A 34 -3.35 0.68 11.66
N HIS A 35 -4.07 -0.14 12.43
CA HIS A 35 -5.23 0.31 13.19
C HIS A 35 -4.84 1.33 14.27
N GLY A 36 -3.73 1.09 14.98
CA GLY A 36 -3.18 2.03 15.96
C GLY A 36 -2.77 3.36 15.33
N PHE A 37 -2.20 3.33 14.12
CA PHE A 37 -1.82 4.55 13.41
C PHE A 37 -3.02 5.45 13.07
N LEU A 38 -4.21 4.91 12.84
CA LEU A 38 -5.41 5.72 12.59
C LEU A 38 -5.76 6.67 13.75
N SER A 39 -5.35 6.35 14.98
CA SER A 39 -5.51 7.24 16.14
C SER A 39 -4.45 8.35 16.20
N HIS A 40 -3.38 8.27 15.40
CA HIS A 40 -2.30 9.24 15.39
C HIS A 40 -2.71 10.54 14.67
N PRO A 41 -2.32 11.75 15.15
CA PRO A 41 -2.70 13.01 14.53
C PRO A 41 -2.33 13.14 13.04
N TRP A 42 -1.26 12.48 12.62
CA TRP A 42 -0.83 12.48 11.21
C TRP A 42 -1.78 11.73 10.28
N ALA A 43 -2.57 10.76 10.78
CA ALA A 43 -3.52 10.02 9.96
C ALA A 43 -4.58 10.93 9.32
N LYS A 44 -4.97 12.03 9.99
CA LYS A 44 -5.98 12.99 9.51
C LYS A 44 -5.63 13.63 8.17
N GLY A 45 -4.35 13.72 7.82
CA GLY A 45 -3.88 14.32 6.57
C GLY A 45 -3.59 13.31 5.46
N VAL A 46 -3.76 12.00 5.72
CA VAL A 46 -3.42 10.96 4.75
C VAL A 46 -4.54 10.84 3.73
N THR A 47 -4.20 11.10 2.47
CA THR A 47 -5.14 11.00 1.34
C THR A 47 -4.93 9.74 0.51
N ASN A 48 -3.70 9.22 0.51
CA ASN A 48 -3.34 8.05 -0.26
C ASN A 48 -2.37 7.15 0.54
N VAL A 49 -2.51 5.84 0.37
CA VAL A 49 -1.67 4.82 0.97
C VAL A 49 -1.10 3.92 -0.12
N ILE A 50 0.20 3.62 0.01
CA ILE A 50 0.88 2.60 -0.80
C ILE A 50 1.22 1.46 0.15
N ASN A 51 0.44 0.39 0.11
CA ASN A 51 0.71 -0.78 0.92
C ASN A 51 1.69 -1.71 0.19
N LEU A 52 2.75 -2.15 0.88
CA LEU A 52 3.77 -3.04 0.33
C LEU A 52 3.81 -4.30 1.18
N ASP A 53 3.28 -5.38 0.62
CA ASP A 53 3.02 -6.61 1.34
C ASP A 53 3.95 -7.73 0.84
N ALA A 54 4.45 -8.56 1.75
CA ALA A 54 5.39 -9.63 1.46
C ALA A 54 4.65 -10.98 1.38
N GLY A 55 3.98 -11.23 0.26
CA GLY A 55 3.26 -12.49 0.02
C GLY A 55 3.52 -13.13 -1.34
N GLY A 56 4.36 -12.52 -2.17
CA GLY A 56 4.71 -13.05 -3.49
C GLY A 56 5.82 -14.09 -3.43
N MET A 57 5.82 -15.05 -4.35
CA MET A 57 6.85 -16.07 -4.50
C MET A 57 7.56 -15.90 -5.84
N ASN A 58 8.81 -15.41 -5.82
CA ASN A 58 9.68 -15.19 -6.98
C ASN A 58 9.10 -14.33 -8.13
N GLY A 59 9.80 -13.26 -8.51
CA GLY A 59 9.55 -12.54 -9.77
C GLY A 59 9.34 -11.03 -9.61
N LYS A 60 8.50 -10.45 -10.49
CA LYS A 60 8.22 -9.01 -10.48
C LYS A 60 7.15 -8.68 -9.43
N PRO A 61 7.24 -7.54 -8.71
CA PRO A 61 6.16 -7.07 -7.86
C PRO A 61 4.84 -6.97 -8.65
N ILE A 62 3.72 -7.30 -8.02
CA ILE A 62 2.39 -7.32 -8.64
C ILE A 62 1.48 -6.36 -7.89
N LEU A 63 0.86 -5.42 -8.61
CA LEU A 63 -0.28 -4.68 -8.11
C LEU A 63 -1.50 -5.62 -8.08
N PHE A 64 -2.10 -5.78 -6.91
CA PHE A 64 -3.18 -6.76 -6.70
C PHE A 64 -4.43 -6.16 -6.04
N GLN A 65 -4.35 -5.00 -5.38
CA GLN A 65 -5.53 -4.26 -4.92
C GLN A 65 -5.39 -2.77 -5.25
N VAL A 66 -6.49 -2.12 -5.66
CA VAL A 66 -6.56 -0.69 -5.89
C VAL A 66 -7.98 -0.18 -5.64
N THR A 67 -8.13 0.95 -4.95
CA THR A 67 -9.43 1.59 -4.70
C THR A 67 -9.77 2.70 -5.69
N ASP A 68 -8.75 3.35 -6.27
CA ASP A 68 -8.91 4.54 -7.11
C ASP A 68 -8.29 4.36 -8.51
N PRO A 69 -9.09 4.45 -9.60
CA PRO A 69 -8.59 4.39 -10.97
C PRO A 69 -7.53 5.45 -11.31
N ARG A 70 -7.51 6.60 -10.62
CA ARG A 70 -6.48 7.64 -10.80
C ARG A 70 -5.10 7.13 -10.40
N LEU A 71 -5.01 6.28 -9.38
CA LEU A 71 -3.78 5.62 -8.97
C LEU A 71 -3.33 4.60 -10.02
N LEU A 72 -4.27 3.86 -10.60
CA LEU A 72 -3.98 2.93 -11.69
C LEU A 72 -3.43 3.65 -12.93
N SER A 73 -3.97 4.83 -13.26
CA SER A 73 -3.45 5.69 -14.35
C SER A 73 -2.04 6.23 -14.08
N ALA A 74 -1.70 6.49 -12.82
CA ALA A 74 -0.32 6.84 -12.46
C ALA A 74 0.62 5.62 -12.56
N TYR A 75 0.15 4.45 -12.10
CA TYR A 75 0.91 3.20 -12.14
C TYR A 75 1.19 2.71 -13.57
N SER A 76 0.25 2.91 -14.50
CA SER A 76 0.42 2.49 -15.91
C SER A 76 1.53 3.24 -16.65
N LYS A 77 1.99 4.38 -16.14
CA LYS A 77 3.11 5.17 -16.71
C LYS A 77 4.49 4.62 -16.37
N LEU A 78 4.59 3.61 -15.50
CA LEU A 78 5.86 2.96 -15.19
C LEU A 78 6.43 2.27 -16.44
N ARG A 79 7.75 2.09 -16.49
CA ARG A 79 8.41 1.42 -17.63
C ARG A 79 7.93 -0.02 -17.85
N ARG A 80 7.56 -0.71 -16.76
CA ARG A 80 7.16 -2.13 -16.75
C ARG A 80 6.08 -2.34 -15.67
N PRO A 81 4.85 -1.83 -15.86
CA PRO A 81 3.77 -2.03 -14.89
C PRO A 81 3.38 -3.51 -14.88
N ASN A 82 3.04 -4.03 -13.72
CA ASN A 82 2.59 -5.42 -13.55
C ASN A 82 1.42 -5.45 -12.58
N ALA A 83 0.22 -5.65 -13.11
CA ALA A 83 -1.03 -5.65 -12.35
C ALA A 83 -1.87 -6.85 -12.75
N GLN A 84 -2.55 -7.46 -11.79
CA GLN A 84 -3.44 -8.59 -12.03
C GLN A 84 -4.82 -8.33 -11.40
N SER A 85 -5.86 -8.34 -12.22
CA SER A 85 -7.25 -8.16 -11.77
C SER A 85 -7.75 -9.31 -10.91
N ILE A 86 -7.18 -10.50 -11.04
CA ILE A 86 -7.59 -11.68 -10.25
C ILE A 86 -7.33 -11.46 -8.76
N GLY A 87 -6.23 -10.79 -8.38
CA GLY A 87 -5.98 -10.43 -6.98
C GLY A 87 -7.09 -9.54 -6.44
N GLN A 88 -7.43 -8.49 -7.19
CA GLN A 88 -8.47 -7.54 -6.81
C GLN A 88 -9.81 -8.26 -6.61
N PHE A 89 -10.14 -9.18 -7.52
CA PHE A 89 -11.34 -10.00 -7.44
C PHE A 89 -11.33 -10.88 -6.17
N LEU A 90 -10.31 -11.72 -5.99
CA LEU A 90 -10.23 -12.70 -4.90
C LEU A 90 -10.29 -12.06 -3.50
N TYR A 91 -9.62 -10.92 -3.31
CA TYR A 91 -9.69 -10.18 -2.04
C TYR A 91 -11.02 -9.43 -1.87
N SER A 92 -11.61 -8.91 -2.96
CA SER A 92 -12.91 -8.23 -2.88
C SER A 92 -14.08 -9.17 -2.57
N THR A 93 -13.97 -10.45 -2.97
CA THR A 93 -14.98 -11.47 -2.70
C THR A 93 -14.83 -12.11 -1.32
N GLY A 94 -13.73 -11.83 -0.60
CA GLY A 94 -13.43 -12.47 0.69
C GLY A 94 -13.13 -13.97 0.59
N ILE A 95 -12.76 -14.47 -0.60
CA ILE A 95 -12.43 -15.89 -0.80
C ILE A 95 -11.06 -16.21 -0.19
N VAL A 96 -10.14 -15.26 -0.23
CA VAL A 96 -8.84 -15.40 0.42
C VAL A 96 -9.04 -15.17 1.92
N PRO A 97 -8.71 -16.13 2.79
CA PRO A 97 -8.82 -16.00 4.25
C PRO A 97 -7.68 -15.14 4.84
N SER A 98 -7.13 -14.23 4.05
CA SER A 98 -6.07 -13.30 4.43
C SER A 98 -6.62 -11.89 4.28
N ASP A 99 -6.33 -11.08 5.28
CA ASP A 99 -6.65 -9.67 5.31
C ASP A 99 -5.34 -8.90 5.30
N THR A 100 -5.33 -7.75 4.66
CA THR A 100 -4.15 -6.88 4.62
C THR A 100 -4.50 -5.56 5.27
N ASP A 101 -3.49 -4.75 5.59
CA ASP A 101 -3.71 -3.39 6.10
C ASP A 101 -4.67 -2.55 5.21
N PHE A 102 -4.86 -2.94 3.95
CA PHE A 102 -5.86 -2.40 3.02
C PHE A 102 -7.25 -2.26 3.62
N ARG A 103 -7.71 -3.27 4.36
CA ARG A 103 -9.02 -3.17 4.98
C ARG A 103 -9.04 -2.11 6.07
N ILE A 104 -7.97 -1.96 6.83
CA ILE A 104 -7.88 -0.96 7.89
C ILE A 104 -8.00 0.46 7.31
N TRP A 105 -7.23 0.75 6.27
CA TRP A 105 -7.25 2.06 5.62
C TRP A 105 -8.59 2.37 4.97
N LYS A 106 -9.18 1.39 4.26
CA LYS A 106 -10.46 1.54 3.58
C LYS A 106 -11.64 1.63 4.55
N GLN A 107 -11.76 0.69 5.48
CA GLN A 107 -12.94 0.51 6.32
C GLN A 107 -12.93 1.41 7.56
N PHE A 108 -11.78 1.62 8.18
CA PHE A 108 -11.66 2.39 9.43
C PHE A 108 -11.05 3.77 9.20
N GLY A 109 -10.14 3.90 8.22
CA GLY A 109 -9.52 5.17 7.86
C GLY A 109 -10.32 6.02 6.87
N GLY A 110 -11.27 5.44 6.13
CA GLY A 110 -12.01 6.13 5.07
C GLY A 110 -11.13 6.61 3.91
N ILE A 111 -9.92 6.05 3.77
CA ILE A 111 -8.95 6.47 2.77
C ILE A 111 -9.34 5.85 1.43
N GLN A 112 -9.65 6.70 0.46
CA GLN A 112 -10.09 6.27 -0.87
C GLN A 112 -8.94 6.05 -1.86
N GLY A 113 -7.73 6.51 -1.53
CA GLY A 113 -6.56 6.47 -2.41
C GLY A 113 -5.57 5.38 -2.06
N GLU A 114 -5.94 4.11 -2.15
CA GLU A 114 -5.06 3.02 -1.79
C GLU A 114 -4.72 2.11 -2.97
N PHE A 115 -3.46 1.67 -3.02
CA PHE A 115 -3.08 0.49 -3.80
C PHE A 115 -2.08 -0.39 -3.03
N SER A 116 -2.22 -1.70 -3.20
CA SER A 116 -1.36 -2.72 -2.59
C SER A 116 -0.50 -3.41 -3.65
N ILE A 117 0.79 -3.53 -3.37
CA ILE A 117 1.75 -4.27 -4.21
C ILE A 117 2.31 -5.45 -3.42
N LEU A 118 2.16 -6.65 -3.98
CA LEU A 118 2.86 -7.84 -3.49
C LEU A 118 4.31 -7.80 -3.94
N LEU A 119 5.20 -7.66 -2.97
CA LEU A 119 6.63 -7.88 -3.13
C LEU A 119 6.88 -9.38 -3.19
N GLN A 120 7.80 -9.76 -4.06
CA GLN A 120 8.19 -11.15 -4.25
C GLN A 120 9.37 -11.44 -3.32
N SER A 121 9.28 -12.51 -2.53
CA SER A 121 10.42 -13.03 -1.80
C SER A 121 11.47 -13.56 -2.77
N VAL A 122 12.74 -13.43 -2.36
CA VAL A 122 13.92 -13.92 -3.08
C VAL A 122 14.20 -15.36 -2.66
#